data_AF-A0AAJ2AXI0-F1
#
_entry.id   AF-A0AAJ2AXI0-F1
#
_cell.length_a   1.000
_cell.length_b   1.000
_cell.length_c   1.000
_cell.angle_alpha   90.00
_cell.angle_beta   90.00
_cell.angle_gamma   90.00
#
_symmetry.space_group_name_H-M   'P 1'
#
loop_
_entity.id
_entity.type
_entity.pdbx_description
1 polymer ?
#
loop_
_entity_poly.entity_id
_entity_poly.type
_entity_poly.pdbx_seq_one_letter_code
_entity_poly.pdbx_strand_id
1 'polypeptide(L)'
;MNCKPGDLAYIVDGENAGHIVEVLQVDLIWSQIEKLPYWEVRSFVPLSCSDAWGRPRMATECSLEDSRLRPISGVPVDDEEPAVVNMPEAFQLALGIEMRAWV
;
A
#
# COMPACT_ATOMS: atom_id res chain seq x y z
N MET A 1 -13.38 10.15 3.45
CA MET A 1 -12.46 10.01 2.30
C MET A 1 -12.38 8.53 1.94
N ASN A 2 -11.87 8.19 0.75
CA ASN A 2 -12.01 6.84 0.19
C ASN A 2 -10.66 6.12 0.14
N CYS A 3 -9.89 6.12 1.23
CA CYS A 3 -8.81 5.15 1.37
C CYS A 3 -9.42 3.74 1.36
N LYS A 4 -8.76 2.78 0.73
CA LYS A 4 -9.12 1.37 0.77
C LYS A 4 -7.89 0.51 1.10
N PRO A 5 -8.08 -0.73 1.57
CA PRO A 5 -6.99 -1.69 1.72
C PRO A 5 -6.11 -1.77 0.47
N GLY A 6 -4.79 -1.74 0.66
CA GLY A 6 -3.77 -1.74 -0.39
C GLY A 6 -3.40 -0.36 -0.95
N ASP A 7 -4.11 0.71 -0.58
CA ASP A 7 -3.71 2.05 -0.99
C ASP A 7 -2.50 2.54 -0.19
N LEU A 8 -1.64 3.31 -0.84
CA LEU A 8 -0.73 4.22 -0.14
C LEU A 8 -1.44 5.53 0.17
N ALA A 9 -1.21 6.04 1.37
CA ALA A 9 -1.67 7.35 1.78
C ALA A 9 -0.56 8.09 2.51
N TYR A 10 -0.59 9.42 2.48
CA TYR A 10 0.23 10.22 3.39
C TYR A 10 -0.63 10.82 4.51
N ILE A 11 0.00 10.97 5.67
CA ILE A 11 -0.62 11.57 6.85
C ILE A 11 -0.59 13.09 6.71
N VAL A 12 -1.73 13.76 6.87
CA VAL A 12 -1.83 15.22 6.64
C VAL A 12 -1.54 16.10 7.84
N ASP A 13 -1.66 15.54 9.06
CA ASP A 13 -1.65 16.34 10.28
C ASP A 13 -1.08 15.55 11.48
N GLY A 14 -0.67 16.27 12.53
CA GLY A 14 -0.08 15.77 13.77
C GLY A 14 1.41 15.44 13.66
N GLU A 15 1.93 14.75 14.69
CA GLU A 15 3.37 14.45 14.80
C GLU A 15 3.94 13.60 13.65
N ASN A 16 3.07 12.84 12.98
CA ASN A 16 3.46 11.99 11.85
C ASN A 16 3.13 12.63 10.49
N ALA A 17 2.77 13.91 10.42
CA ALA A 17 2.46 14.58 9.16
C ALA A 17 3.59 14.40 8.14
N GLY A 18 3.21 14.13 6.88
CA GLY A 18 4.13 13.87 5.77
C GLY A 18 4.62 12.42 5.64
N HIS A 19 4.38 11.55 6.63
CA HIS A 19 4.75 10.14 6.50
C HIS A 19 3.81 9.40 5.54
N ILE A 20 4.38 8.49 4.76
CA ILE A 20 3.65 7.60 3.87
C ILE A 20 3.36 6.29 4.61
N VAL A 21 2.13 5.82 4.47
CA VAL A 21 1.63 4.60 5.07
C VAL A 21 0.84 3.78 4.05
N GLU A 22 0.87 2.47 4.22
CA GLU A 22 0.02 1.49 3.54
C GLU A 22 -1.25 1.29 4.36
N VAL A 23 -2.41 1.33 3.71
CA VAL A 23 -3.70 1.04 4.35
C VAL A 23 -3.91 -0.47 4.35
N LEU A 24 -3.98 -1.09 5.53
CA LEU A 24 -4.12 -2.54 5.65
C LEU A 24 -5.59 -2.96 5.65
N GLN A 25 -6.37 -2.43 6.60
CA GLN A 25 -7.77 -2.81 6.80
C GLN A 25 -8.52 -1.78 7.65
N VAL A 26 -9.84 -1.91 7.71
CA VAL A 26 -10.67 -1.08 8.61
C VAL A 26 -10.40 -1.47 10.05
N ASP A 27 -10.15 -0.50 10.92
CA ASP A 27 -10.12 -0.71 12.36
C ASP A 27 -11.53 -0.60 12.93
N LEU A 28 -12.19 -1.75 13.10
CA LEU A 28 -13.57 -1.79 13.59
C LEU A 28 -13.71 -1.35 15.06
N ILE A 29 -12.66 -1.50 15.88
CA ILE A 29 -12.73 -1.17 17.31
C ILE A 29 -12.75 0.34 17.46
N TRP A 30 -11.75 1.03 16.93
CA TRP A 30 -11.68 2.49 16.99
C TRP A 30 -12.82 3.13 16.22
N SER A 31 -13.22 2.54 15.09
CA SER A 31 -14.37 3.06 14.34
C SER A 31 -15.68 3.03 15.14
N GLN A 32 -15.87 2.02 15.98
CA GLN A 32 -17.05 1.92 16.86
C GLN A 32 -16.96 2.88 18.05
N ILE A 33 -15.78 3.02 18.66
CA ILE A 33 -15.55 3.88 19.83
C ILE A 33 -15.77 5.35 19.46
N GLU A 34 -15.11 5.81 18.39
CA GLU A 34 -15.11 7.23 17.99
C GLU A 34 -16.25 7.58 17.03
N LYS A 35 -16.98 6.58 16.52
CA LYS A 35 -18.05 6.74 15.51
C LYS A 35 -17.58 7.45 14.23
N LEU A 36 -16.30 7.27 13.90
CA LEU A 36 -15.64 7.80 12.71
C LEU A 36 -14.90 6.65 12.01
N PRO A 37 -14.66 6.69 10.69
CA PRO A 37 -13.90 5.65 10.03
C PRO A 37 -12.42 5.68 10.42
N TYR A 38 -11.92 4.56 10.92
CA TYR A 38 -10.49 4.34 11.21
C TYR A 38 -9.92 3.23 10.34
N TRP A 39 -8.65 3.38 10.00
CA TRP A 39 -7.85 2.43 9.25
C TRP A 39 -6.67 1.96 10.07
N GLU A 40 -6.41 0.66 10.07
CA GLU A 40 -5.12 0.12 10.44
C GLU A 40 -4.15 0.37 9.29
N VAL A 41 -3.02 1.01 9.60
CA VAL A 41 -2.00 1.37 8.62
C VAL A 41 -0.64 0.81 9.01
N ARG A 42 0.21 0.58 8.01
CA ARG A 42 1.61 0.19 8.18
C ARG A 42 2.54 1.26 7.60
N SER A 43 3.59 1.58 8.35
CA SER A 43 4.67 2.46 7.94
C SER A 43 5.98 1.70 7.88
N PHE A 44 6.82 2.02 6.91
CA PHE A 44 8.19 1.51 6.83
C PHE A 44 9.09 2.07 7.94
N VAL A 45 8.75 3.25 8.47
CA VAL A 45 9.47 3.89 9.59
C VAL A 45 8.58 3.94 10.83
N PRO A 46 9.13 3.82 12.06
CA PRO A 46 8.34 3.91 13.27
C PRO A 46 7.62 5.27 13.39
N LEU A 47 6.32 5.23 13.67
CA LEU A 47 5.47 6.39 13.89
C LEU A 47 5.28 6.66 15.38
N SER A 48 5.19 7.94 15.75
CA SER A 48 4.78 8.36 17.10
C SER A 48 3.30 8.09 17.27
N CYS A 49 2.93 7.21 18.20
CA CYS A 49 1.54 6.83 18.45
C CYS A 49 1.28 6.67 19.94
N SER A 50 0.02 6.46 20.30
CA SER A 50 -0.36 6.19 21.69
C SER A 50 -0.82 4.74 21.84
N ASP A 51 -0.53 4.13 22.98
CA ASP A 51 -1.14 2.85 23.35
C ASP A 51 -2.61 3.03 23.79
N ALA A 52 -3.28 1.92 24.12
CA ALA A 52 -4.67 1.92 24.56
C ALA A 52 -4.92 2.69 25.88
N TRP A 53 -3.86 3.05 26.60
CA TRP A 53 -3.91 3.85 27.83
C TRP A 53 -3.44 5.30 27.61
N GLY A 54 -3.21 5.71 26.36
CA GLY A 54 -2.80 7.07 25.99
C GLY A 54 -1.31 7.35 26.20
N ARG A 55 -0.46 6.34 26.42
CA ARG A 55 0.98 6.55 26.61
C ARG A 55 1.69 6.59 25.27
N PRO A 56 2.70 7.47 25.09
CA PRO A 56 3.45 7.54 23.85
C PRO A 56 4.22 6.24 23.61
N ARG A 57 4.21 5.76 22.37
CA ARG A 57 4.95 4.60 21.87
C ARG A 57 5.39 4.85 20.43
N MET A 58 6.42 4.15 19.99
CA MET A 58 6.81 4.09 18.58
C MET A 58 6.34 2.76 18.00
N ALA A 59 5.61 2.77 16.89
CA ALA A 59 5.17 1.56 16.22
C ALA A 59 5.15 1.73 14.71
N THR A 60 5.37 0.64 13.99
CA THR A 60 5.22 0.61 12.52
C THR A 60 3.78 0.36 12.09
N GLU A 61 2.93 -0.09 13.01
CA GLU A 61 1.49 -0.32 12.77
C GLU A 61 0.67 0.45 13.81
N CYS A 62 -0.33 1.19 13.34
CA CYS A 62 -1.22 1.97 14.17
C CYS A 62 -2.56 2.26 13.47
N SER A 63 -3.53 2.71 14.27
CA SER A 63 -4.85 3.10 13.80
C SER A 63 -4.87 4.60 13.52
N LEU A 64 -5.34 5.00 12.33
CA LEU A 64 -5.50 6.39 11.95
C LEU A 64 -6.92 6.66 11.46
N GLU A 65 -7.45 7.80 11.87
CA GLU A 65 -8.73 8.29 11.36
C GLU A 65 -8.59 8.60 9.85
N ASP A 66 -9.57 8.20 9.07
CA ASP A 66 -9.62 8.40 7.62
C ASP A 66 -9.45 9.87 7.21
N SER A 67 -9.94 10.81 8.02
CA SER A 67 -9.83 12.25 7.74
C SER A 67 -8.37 12.74 7.72
N ARG A 68 -7.46 12.01 8.38
CA ARG A 68 -6.03 12.30 8.48
C ARG A 68 -5.20 11.67 7.36
N LEU A 69 -5.81 10.84 6.52
CA LEU A 69 -5.16 10.18 5.40
C LEU A 69 -5.48 10.92 4.11
N ARG A 70 -4.53 10.92 3.16
CA ARG A 70 -4.76 11.34 1.77
C ARG A 70 -4.18 10.28 0.85
N PRO A 71 -5.00 9.61 0.02
CA PRO A 71 -4.51 8.56 -0.87
C PRO A 71 -3.53 9.16 -1.89
N ILE A 72 -2.45 8.45 -2.15
CA ILE A 72 -1.49 8.74 -3.20
C ILE A 72 -1.99 8.01 -4.44
N SER A 73 -2.72 8.74 -5.29
CA SER A 73 -3.26 8.18 -6.53
C SER A 73 -2.13 7.76 -7.48
N GLY A 74 -2.20 6.54 -8.02
CA GLY A 74 -1.33 6.07 -9.12
C GLY A 74 -0.16 5.17 -8.72
N VAL A 75 -0.05 4.74 -7.46
CA VAL A 75 0.94 3.75 -7.03
C VAL A 75 0.20 2.51 -6.49
N PRO A 76 -0.14 1.54 -7.34
CA PRO A 76 -0.53 0.22 -6.85
C PRO A 76 0.66 -0.40 -6.10
N VAL A 77 0.44 -0.93 -4.89
CA VAL A 77 1.52 -1.54 -4.08
C VAL A 77 1.75 -3.00 -4.44
N ASP A 78 0.84 -3.68 -5.12
CA ASP A 78 1.14 -5.02 -5.64
C ASP A 78 0.34 -5.27 -6.93
N ASP A 79 1.05 -5.30 -8.06
CA ASP A 79 0.69 -6.01 -9.30
C ASP A 79 2.00 -6.31 -10.08
N GLU A 80 3.08 -6.68 -9.39
CA GLU A 80 4.17 -7.42 -10.05
C GLU A 80 3.72 -8.88 -10.20
N GLU A 81 2.85 -9.15 -11.16
CA GLU A 81 2.85 -10.50 -11.75
C GLU A 81 4.28 -10.73 -12.26
N PRO A 82 4.97 -11.81 -11.87
CA PRO A 82 6.28 -12.10 -12.41
C PRO A 82 6.12 -12.19 -13.91
N ALA A 83 6.78 -11.29 -14.64
CA ALA A 83 6.72 -11.26 -16.10
C ALA A 83 6.95 -12.69 -16.60
N VAL A 84 5.88 -13.35 -17.06
CA VAL A 84 5.97 -14.66 -17.67
C VAL A 84 6.62 -14.40 -19.01
N VAL A 85 7.95 -14.35 -19.02
CA VAL A 85 8.73 -14.26 -20.24
C VAL A 85 8.41 -15.57 -20.96
N ASN A 86 7.62 -15.48 -22.03
CA ASN A 86 7.36 -16.60 -22.91
C ASN A 86 8.68 -16.88 -23.66
N MET A 87 9.58 -17.61 -22.99
CA MET A 87 10.94 -17.94 -23.45
C MET A 87 11.02 -18.46 -24.90
N PRO A 88 10.01 -19.19 -25.44
CA PRO A 88 10.04 -19.62 -26.84
C PRO A 88 10.08 -18.48 -27.86
N GLU A 89 9.31 -17.40 -27.64
CA GLU A 89 9.23 -16.28 -28.61
C GLU A 89 10.47 -15.38 -28.54
N ALA A 90 11.00 -15.17 -27.33
CA ALA A 90 12.23 -14.41 -27.12
C ALA A 90 13.45 -15.09 -27.77
N PHE A 91 13.50 -16.43 -27.75
CA PHE A 91 14.55 -17.19 -28.43
C PHE A 91 14.41 -17.18 -29.96
N GLN A 92 13.20 -17.18 -30.51
CA GLN A 92 12.97 -17.12 -31.96
C GLN A 92 13.45 -15.79 -32.56
N LEU A 93 13.21 -14.68 -31.87
CA LEU A 93 13.68 -13.35 -32.27
C LEU A 93 15.20 -13.20 -32.11
N ALA A 94 15.79 -13.74 -31.04
CA ALA A 94 17.24 -13.66 -30.80
C ALA A 94 18.07 -14.53 -31.77
N LEU A 95 17.51 -15.64 -32.27
CA LEU A 95 18.20 -16.57 -33.17
C LEU A 95 17.93 -16.29 -34.66
N GLY A 96 17.07 -15.33 -35.02
CA GLY A 96 16.86 -14.91 -36.41
C GLY A 96 16.41 -16.06 -37.34
N ILE A 97 15.71 -17.06 -36.81
CA ILE A 97 15.31 -18.24 -37.59
C ILE A 97 14.05 -17.89 -38.40
N GLU A 98 14.23 -17.33 -39.60
CA GLU A 98 13.17 -17.28 -40.59
C GLU A 98 12.88 -18.70 -41.11
N MET A 99 11.71 -19.26 -40.76
CA MET A 99 11.17 -20.42 -41.46
C MET A 99 10.82 -20.02 -42.90
N ARG A 100 11.74 -20.26 -43.83
CA ARG A 100 11.38 -20.33 -45.26
C ARG A 100 10.45 -21.51 -45.47
N ALA A 101 9.17 -21.21 -45.71
CA ALA A 101 8.22 -22.16 -46.25
C ALA A 101 8.73 -22.65 -47.61
N TRP A 102 9.03 -23.95 -47.70
CA TRP A 102 9.16 -24.63 -48.98
C TRP A 102 7.84 -25.36 -49.23
N VAL A 103 7.14 -24.92 -50.27
CA VAL A 103 6.06 -25.65 -50.95
C VAL A 103 6.70 -26.72 -51.84
#